data_AF-A0A1W9I164-F1
#
_entry.id   AF-A0A1W9I164-F1
#
_cell.length_a   1.000
_cell.length_b   1.000
_cell.length_c   1.000
_cell.angle_alpha   90.00
_cell.angle_beta   90.00
_cell.angle_gamma   90.00
#
_symmetry.space_group_name_H-M   'P 1'
#
loop_
_entity.id
_entity.type
_entity.pdbx_description
1 polymer ?
#
loop_
_entity_poly.entity_id
_entity_poly.type
_entity_poly.pdbx_seq_one_letter_code
_entity_poly.pdbx_strand_id
1 'polypeptide(L)'
;MKNLMLLLIALAVDNATASVTKEEFAQTLESIEKTYKPIFKKKFDANFVVENYWDDATVNAHARRMGKSWFIAIFGGLGRNKLMTTDGLALVACHEIGAHIGGFPKESEWATKYMQSAYFTGLKCMRELWENDDNIEKISRMQIDPIVRKHCALSFDNDQSRALCMRSVSAAFVLSHLLAQMNGQEAKIIDPEVYQDDETKLPSYQCSFNTYFSGALCGVDHKVDVSQVDARIGTCNKSDGHKIGYRPACWYKE
;
A
#
# COMPACT_ATOMS: atom_id res chain seq x y z
N MET A 1 35.36 -24.54 41.72
CA MET A 1 35.84 -23.17 41.43
C MET A 1 36.09 -23.05 39.93
N LYS A 2 35.30 -22.20 39.25
CA LYS A 2 35.60 -21.39 38.04
C LYS A 2 36.22 -22.13 36.82
N ASN A 3 35.70 -22.08 35.59
CA ASN A 3 34.79 -21.14 34.92
C ASN A 3 34.19 -21.86 33.71
N LEU A 4 32.87 -21.85 33.61
CA LEU A 4 32.14 -22.11 32.37
C LEU A 4 32.18 -20.81 31.56
N MET A 5 33.02 -20.76 30.53
CA MET A 5 33.11 -19.62 29.63
C MET A 5 31.90 -19.68 28.69
N LEU A 6 30.80 -19.02 29.08
CA LEU A 6 29.67 -18.75 28.19
C LEU A 6 30.19 -17.87 27.06
N LEU A 7 30.33 -18.46 25.87
CA LEU A 7 30.46 -17.71 24.63
C LEU A 7 29.08 -17.11 24.34
N LEU A 8 28.85 -15.89 24.82
CA LEU A 8 27.77 -15.03 24.33
C LEU A 8 28.13 -14.66 22.89
N ILE A 9 27.64 -15.44 21.94
CA ILE A 9 27.52 -14.98 20.56
C ILE A 9 26.42 -13.91 20.60
N ALA A 10 26.83 -12.66 20.75
CA ALA A 10 26.01 -11.54 20.37
C ALA A 10 25.78 -11.70 18.87
N LEU A 11 24.62 -12.24 18.49
CA LEU A 11 24.07 -11.99 17.17
C LEU A 11 23.94 -10.48 17.10
N ALA A 12 24.86 -9.84 16.38
CA ALA A 12 24.62 -8.53 15.83
C ALA A 12 23.32 -8.69 15.03
N VAL A 13 22.22 -8.21 15.60
CA VAL A 13 21.08 -7.83 14.80
C VAL A 13 21.64 -6.68 13.99
N ASP A 14 22.06 -6.98 12.75
CA ASP A 14 22.28 -5.95 11.75
C ASP A 14 20.98 -5.14 11.76
N ASN A 15 21.05 -3.94 12.34
CA ASN A 15 20.11 -2.89 12.02
C ASN A 15 20.39 -2.57 10.55
N ALA A 16 19.89 -3.43 9.65
CA ALA A 16 19.76 -3.12 8.25
C ALA A 16 19.02 -1.78 8.24
N THR A 17 19.78 -0.73 7.93
CA THR A 17 19.24 0.61 7.83
C THR A 17 18.16 0.54 6.77
N ALA A 18 16.89 0.62 7.17
CA ALA A 18 15.77 0.59 6.24
C ALA A 18 15.76 1.90 5.45
N SER A 19 16.64 2.00 4.45
CA SER A 19 16.70 3.09 3.49
C SER A 19 16.90 2.45 2.13
N VAL A 20 16.00 2.74 1.20
CA VAL A 20 16.07 2.17 -0.15
C VAL A 20 17.30 2.72 -0.86
N THR A 21 18.13 1.85 -1.43
CA THR A 21 19.27 2.25 -2.25
C THR A 21 18.82 2.84 -3.59
N LYS A 22 19.70 3.56 -4.30
CA LYS A 22 19.39 4.11 -5.63
C LYS A 22 18.96 3.02 -6.62
N GLU A 23 19.62 1.86 -6.54
CA GLU A 23 19.36 0.72 -7.41
C GLU A 23 17.99 0.09 -7.07
N GLU A 24 17.71 -0.20 -5.80
CA GLU A 24 16.41 -0.72 -5.38
C GLU A 24 15.26 0.25 -5.70
N PHE A 25 15.49 1.56 -5.58
CA PHE A 25 14.52 2.59 -5.97
C PHE A 25 14.21 2.50 -7.46
N ALA A 26 15.24 2.47 -8.31
CA ALA A 26 15.08 2.37 -9.75
C ALA A 26 14.39 1.06 -10.17
N GLN A 27 14.81 -0.07 -9.60
CA GLN A 27 14.22 -1.39 -9.87
C GLN A 27 12.74 -1.46 -9.45
N THR A 28 12.39 -0.84 -8.32
CA THR A 28 10.98 -0.76 -7.86
C THR A 28 10.13 0.00 -8.88
N LEU A 29 10.60 1.16 -9.35
CA LEU A 29 9.88 1.96 -10.34
C LEU A 29 9.80 1.27 -11.72
N GLU A 30 10.84 0.56 -12.12
CA GLU A 30 10.83 -0.24 -13.36
C GLU A 30 9.78 -1.36 -13.29
N SER A 31 9.67 -2.06 -12.16
CA SER A 31 8.65 -3.09 -11.96
C SER A 31 7.23 -2.52 -12.05
N ILE A 32 7.01 -1.33 -11.46
CA ILE A 32 5.74 -0.60 -11.56
C ILE A 32 5.44 -0.25 -13.03
N GLU A 33 6.39 0.37 -13.74
CA GLU A 33 6.18 0.77 -15.14
C GLU A 33 5.88 -0.46 -16.02
N LYS A 34 6.67 -1.53 -15.88
CA LYS A 34 6.50 -2.79 -16.62
C LYS A 34 5.10 -3.38 -16.43
N THR A 35 4.59 -3.33 -15.21
CA THR A 35 3.26 -3.88 -14.86
C THR A 35 2.13 -2.99 -15.38
N TYR A 36 2.20 -1.68 -15.13
CA TYR A 36 1.05 -0.79 -15.33
C TYR A 36 0.98 -0.14 -16.71
N LYS A 37 2.09 0.03 -17.41
CA LYS A 37 2.10 0.60 -18.76
C LYS A 37 1.15 -0.12 -19.73
N PRO A 38 1.14 -1.46 -19.85
CA PRO A 38 0.18 -2.15 -20.72
C PRO A 38 -1.27 -1.99 -20.24
N ILE A 39 -1.52 -1.92 -18.93
CA ILE A 39 -2.86 -1.74 -18.37
C ILE A 39 -3.41 -0.36 -18.72
N PHE A 40 -2.62 0.70 -18.51
CA PHE A 40 -2.99 2.07 -18.84
C PHE A 40 -3.25 2.23 -20.33
N LYS A 41 -2.39 1.64 -21.17
CA LYS A 41 -2.57 1.69 -22.62
C LYS A 41 -3.84 0.95 -23.07
N LYS A 42 -4.05 -0.28 -22.59
CA LYS A 42 -5.18 -1.12 -23.02
C LYS A 42 -6.52 -0.60 -22.55
N LYS A 43 -6.61 -0.16 -21.29
CA LYS A 43 -7.90 0.20 -20.66
C LYS A 43 -8.28 1.67 -20.84
N PHE A 44 -7.29 2.55 -21.01
CA PHE A 44 -7.52 4.00 -20.98
C PHE A 44 -6.92 4.74 -22.18
N ASP A 45 -6.28 4.03 -23.12
CA ASP A 45 -5.49 4.62 -24.22
C ASP A 45 -4.49 5.70 -23.74
N ALA A 46 -3.97 5.51 -22.52
CA ALA A 46 -3.05 6.44 -21.86
C ALA A 46 -1.60 5.98 -21.99
N ASN A 47 -0.69 6.94 -22.16
CA ASN A 47 0.75 6.76 -22.05
C ASN A 47 1.16 6.95 -20.59
N PHE A 48 1.34 5.84 -19.87
CA PHE A 48 1.78 5.87 -18.47
C PHE A 48 3.29 6.09 -18.37
N VAL A 49 3.69 7.01 -17.50
CA VAL A 49 5.08 7.42 -17.27
C VAL A 49 5.37 7.43 -15.78
N VAL A 50 6.45 6.78 -15.37
CA VAL A 50 6.94 6.80 -13.99
C VAL A 50 8.16 7.71 -13.93
N GLU A 51 8.04 8.83 -13.21
CA GLU A 51 9.12 9.81 -13.06
C GLU A 51 9.97 9.49 -11.83
N ASN A 52 11.23 9.17 -12.09
CA ASN A 52 12.23 8.87 -11.07
C ASN A 52 12.98 10.15 -10.68
N TYR A 53 12.68 10.70 -9.50
CA TYR A 53 13.37 11.85 -8.93
C TYR A 53 14.30 11.45 -7.79
N TRP A 54 15.15 10.44 -8.00
CA TRP A 54 16.07 9.97 -6.97
C TRP A 54 16.92 11.10 -6.37
N ASP A 55 17.54 11.96 -7.16
CA ASP A 55 18.45 12.97 -6.61
C ASP A 55 17.72 14.15 -5.90
N ASP A 56 16.38 14.18 -5.96
CA ASP A 56 15.56 15.16 -5.24
C ASP A 56 15.35 14.73 -3.77
N ALA A 57 15.56 15.65 -2.83
CA ALA A 57 15.47 15.41 -1.38
C ALA A 57 14.05 15.54 -0.81
N THR A 58 13.06 15.90 -1.63
CA THR A 58 11.67 16.05 -1.21
C THR A 58 11.09 14.71 -0.74
N VAL A 59 10.39 14.73 0.40
CA VAL A 59 9.63 13.57 0.90
C VAL A 59 8.21 13.67 0.38
N ASN A 60 8.00 13.25 -0.86
CA ASN A 60 6.68 13.35 -1.50
C ASN A 60 6.53 12.33 -2.66
N ALA A 61 5.31 12.23 -3.15
CA ALA A 61 4.93 11.61 -4.41
C ALA A 61 3.69 12.34 -4.96
N HIS A 62 3.46 12.29 -6.26
CA HIS A 62 2.20 12.80 -6.82
C HIS A 62 1.85 12.18 -8.17
N ALA A 63 0.56 12.23 -8.50
CA ALA A 63 0.02 11.88 -9.80
C ALA A 63 -0.42 13.13 -10.59
N ARG A 64 -0.22 13.13 -11.90
CA ARG A 64 -0.71 14.19 -12.79
C ARG A 64 -1.04 13.68 -14.19
N ARG A 65 -1.91 14.39 -14.91
CA ARG A 65 -2.25 14.08 -16.31
C ARG A 65 -1.96 15.27 -17.22
N MET A 66 -1.40 14.99 -18.39
CA MET A 66 -1.25 15.95 -19.50
C MET A 66 -1.74 15.29 -20.79
N GLY A 67 -2.97 15.59 -21.18
CA GLY A 67 -3.62 14.91 -22.31
C GLY A 67 -3.65 13.39 -22.10
N LYS A 68 -3.07 12.64 -23.03
CA LYS A 68 -2.96 11.17 -22.94
C LYS A 68 -1.78 10.69 -22.09
N SER A 69 -0.90 11.57 -21.62
CA SER A 69 0.23 11.17 -20.77
C SER A 69 -0.15 11.27 -19.30
N TRP A 70 -0.11 10.16 -18.57
CA TRP A 70 -0.47 10.07 -17.16
C TRP A 70 0.78 9.70 -16.37
N PHE A 71 1.12 10.51 -15.38
CA PHE A 71 2.40 10.47 -14.70
C PHE A 71 2.21 10.16 -13.23
N ILE A 72 3.10 9.34 -12.68
CA ILE A 72 3.39 9.34 -11.25
C ILE A 72 4.82 9.81 -11.04
N ALA A 73 5.05 10.61 -10.01
CA ALA A 73 6.35 11.15 -9.66
C ALA A 73 6.71 10.67 -8.26
N ILE A 74 7.86 10.00 -8.12
CA ILE A 74 8.35 9.48 -6.84
C ILE A 74 9.70 10.12 -6.53
N PHE A 75 9.80 10.75 -5.36
CA PHE A 75 10.98 11.54 -4.97
C PHE A 75 11.92 10.73 -4.07
N GLY A 76 13.22 10.90 -4.28
CA GLY A 76 14.22 10.12 -3.57
C GLY A 76 14.33 10.43 -2.08
N GLY A 77 13.92 11.62 -1.64
CA GLY A 77 13.81 11.95 -0.22
C GLY A 77 12.90 10.99 0.55
N LEU A 78 11.81 10.55 -0.10
CA LEU A 78 10.92 9.53 0.45
C LEU A 78 11.62 8.15 0.49
N GLY A 79 12.29 7.75 -0.59
CA GLY A 79 13.01 6.47 -0.68
C GLY A 79 14.17 6.33 0.31
N ARG A 80 14.91 7.42 0.56
CA ARG A 80 16.05 7.45 1.49
C ARG A 80 15.66 7.61 2.96
N ASN A 81 14.38 7.77 3.27
CA ASN A 81 13.94 7.84 4.66
C ASN A 81 14.28 6.52 5.37
N LYS A 82 14.80 6.60 6.61
CA LYS A 82 15.27 5.46 7.42
C LYS A 82 14.20 4.43 7.84
N LEU A 83 12.94 4.71 7.57
CA LEU A 83 11.83 3.77 7.77
C LEU A 83 11.36 3.13 6.47
N MET A 84 11.81 3.64 5.32
CA MET A 84 11.29 3.24 4.02
C MET A 84 11.88 1.89 3.58
N THR A 85 11.05 1.12 2.89
CA THR A 85 11.41 -0.17 2.29
C THR A 85 11.01 -0.18 0.82
N THR A 86 11.52 -1.13 0.03
CA THR A 86 11.09 -1.29 -1.37
C THR A 86 9.59 -1.57 -1.47
N ASP A 87 9.05 -2.35 -0.55
CA ASP A 87 7.61 -2.65 -0.50
C ASP A 87 6.79 -1.41 -0.12
N GLY A 88 7.27 -0.60 0.82
CA GLY A 88 6.67 0.70 1.15
C GLY A 88 6.70 1.68 -0.01
N LEU A 89 7.81 1.71 -0.77
CA LEU A 89 7.95 2.54 -1.96
C LEU A 89 7.00 2.10 -3.09
N ALA A 90 6.86 0.79 -3.30
CA ALA A 90 5.89 0.22 -4.23
C ALA A 90 4.45 0.59 -3.84
N LEU A 91 4.14 0.59 -2.55
CA LEU A 91 2.84 1.03 -2.05
C LEU A 91 2.57 2.51 -2.33
N VAL A 92 3.56 3.39 -2.20
CA VAL A 92 3.44 4.80 -2.59
C VAL A 92 3.12 4.92 -4.08
N ALA A 93 3.88 4.25 -4.94
CA ALA A 93 3.63 4.27 -6.39
C ALA A 93 2.21 3.75 -6.72
N CYS A 94 1.77 2.72 -6.00
CA CYS A 94 0.41 2.20 -6.13
C CYS A 94 -0.68 3.17 -5.66
N HIS A 95 -0.42 3.98 -4.63
CA HIS A 95 -1.32 5.06 -4.23
C HIS A 95 -1.49 6.09 -5.36
N GLU A 96 -0.40 6.51 -5.97
CA GLU A 96 -0.43 7.46 -7.08
C GLU A 96 -1.11 6.88 -8.33
N ILE A 97 -0.91 5.59 -8.61
CA ILE A 97 -1.70 4.87 -9.62
C ILE A 97 -3.19 4.87 -9.27
N GLY A 98 -3.50 4.65 -7.99
CA GLY A 98 -4.86 4.75 -7.45
C GLY A 98 -5.50 6.11 -7.70
N ALA A 99 -4.75 7.22 -7.64
CA ALA A 99 -5.28 8.53 -7.98
C ALA A 99 -5.79 8.60 -9.43
N HIS A 100 -5.17 7.85 -10.36
CA HIS A 100 -5.64 7.77 -11.73
C HIS A 100 -6.81 6.80 -11.93
N ILE A 101 -6.72 5.59 -11.40
CA ILE A 101 -7.60 4.48 -11.81
C ILE A 101 -8.37 3.84 -10.65
N GLY A 102 -8.27 4.39 -9.45
CA GLY A 102 -8.84 3.84 -8.21
C GLY A 102 -10.36 3.86 -8.10
N GLY A 103 -11.05 4.39 -9.11
CA GLY A 103 -12.50 4.40 -9.18
C GLY A 103 -13.16 5.48 -8.34
N PHE A 104 -14.45 5.33 -8.09
CA PHE A 104 -15.26 6.25 -7.30
C PHE A 104 -15.13 5.97 -5.78
N PRO A 105 -15.16 6.98 -4.89
CA PRO A 105 -15.40 8.41 -5.14
C PRO A 105 -14.25 9.18 -5.78
N LYS A 106 -14.62 10.24 -6.50
CA LYS A 106 -13.71 11.17 -7.17
C LYS A 106 -13.57 12.48 -6.39
N GLU A 107 -12.41 13.11 -6.47
CA GLU A 107 -12.15 14.46 -5.93
C GLU A 107 -12.06 15.53 -7.03
N SER A 108 -11.83 15.12 -8.27
CA SER A 108 -11.93 15.96 -9.47
C SER A 108 -12.52 15.13 -10.62
N GLU A 109 -12.65 15.71 -11.81
CA GLU A 109 -13.15 15.00 -13.00
C GLU A 109 -12.41 13.68 -13.27
N TRP A 110 -11.10 13.63 -12.98
CA TRP A 110 -10.28 12.46 -13.22
C TRP A 110 -9.78 11.78 -11.94
N ALA A 111 -9.42 12.57 -10.93
CA ALA A 111 -8.70 12.07 -9.77
C ALA A 111 -9.63 11.35 -8.80
N THR A 112 -9.23 10.14 -8.42
CA THR A 112 -9.85 9.38 -7.33
C THR A 112 -9.52 10.04 -6.00
N LYS A 113 -10.52 10.14 -5.12
CA LYS A 113 -10.37 10.72 -3.77
C LYS A 113 -9.22 10.02 -3.04
N TYR A 114 -8.36 10.77 -2.36
CA TYR A 114 -7.17 10.25 -1.66
C TYR A 114 -7.37 8.90 -0.93
N MET A 115 -8.41 8.79 -0.08
CA MET A 115 -8.66 7.55 0.65
C MET A 115 -9.19 6.40 -0.23
N GLN A 116 -9.89 6.69 -1.32
CA GLN A 116 -10.25 5.67 -2.29
C GLN A 116 -9.00 5.17 -3.06
N SER A 117 -8.02 6.03 -3.33
CA SER A 117 -6.72 5.63 -3.89
C SER A 117 -5.95 4.72 -2.94
N ALA A 118 -5.97 5.03 -1.64
CA ALA A 118 -5.41 4.16 -0.61
C ALA A 118 -6.13 2.79 -0.55
N TYR A 119 -7.46 2.78 -0.62
CA TYR A 119 -8.23 1.54 -0.63
C TYR A 119 -7.92 0.68 -1.88
N PHE A 120 -7.89 1.31 -3.05
CA PHE A 120 -7.52 0.67 -4.32
C PHE A 120 -6.11 0.07 -4.28
N THR A 121 -5.19 0.70 -3.57
CA THR A 121 -3.80 0.24 -3.45
C THR A 121 -3.75 -1.19 -2.92
N GLY A 122 -4.34 -1.45 -1.75
CA GLY A 122 -4.39 -2.80 -1.17
C GLY A 122 -5.33 -3.73 -1.95
N LEU A 123 -6.46 -3.21 -2.42
CA LEU A 123 -7.50 -4.00 -3.10
C LEU A 123 -7.06 -4.55 -4.47
N LYS A 124 -6.35 -3.74 -5.27
CA LYS A 124 -6.01 -4.05 -6.66
C LYS A 124 -4.52 -3.93 -6.92
N CYS A 125 -3.93 -2.80 -6.53
CA CYS A 125 -2.63 -2.43 -7.09
C CYS A 125 -1.49 -3.36 -6.65
N MET A 126 -1.38 -3.58 -5.34
CA MET A 126 -0.35 -4.49 -4.80
C MET A 126 -0.54 -5.93 -5.29
N ARG A 127 -1.81 -6.34 -5.50
CA ARG A 127 -2.15 -7.67 -6.02
C ARG A 127 -1.71 -7.86 -7.46
N GLU A 128 -1.95 -6.89 -8.32
CA GLU A 128 -1.47 -6.94 -9.71
C GLU A 128 0.06 -6.89 -9.78
N LEU A 129 0.69 -6.04 -8.96
CA LEU A 129 2.15 -5.87 -8.95
C LEU A 129 2.89 -7.14 -8.49
N TRP A 130 2.36 -7.84 -7.50
CA TRP A 130 3.04 -8.96 -6.85
C TRP A 130 2.39 -10.32 -7.12
N GLU A 131 1.48 -10.41 -8.11
CA GLU A 131 0.77 -11.64 -8.44
C GLU A 131 1.71 -12.82 -8.71
N ASN A 132 2.86 -12.55 -9.32
CA ASN A 132 3.84 -13.56 -9.73
C ASN A 132 5.08 -13.62 -8.82
N ASP A 133 5.10 -12.86 -7.72
CA ASP A 133 6.19 -12.91 -6.74
C ASP A 133 6.04 -14.14 -5.82
N ASP A 134 7.16 -14.64 -5.30
CA ASP A 134 7.14 -15.58 -4.18
C ASP A 134 6.83 -14.84 -2.87
N ASN A 135 5.55 -14.52 -2.67
CA ASN A 135 5.12 -13.76 -1.51
C ASN A 135 5.33 -14.52 -0.20
N ILE A 136 5.28 -15.86 -0.21
CA ILE A 136 5.55 -16.70 0.96
C ILE A 136 7.00 -16.53 1.41
N GLU A 137 7.95 -16.61 0.47
CA GLU A 137 9.36 -16.36 0.77
C GLU A 137 9.56 -14.94 1.31
N LYS A 138 8.95 -13.92 0.68
CA LYS A 138 9.07 -12.53 1.12
C LYS A 138 8.61 -12.34 2.56
N ILE A 139 7.41 -12.81 2.90
CA ILE A 139 6.87 -12.64 4.26
C ILE A 139 7.58 -13.49 5.31
N SER A 140 8.26 -14.58 4.93
CA SER A 140 9.03 -15.42 5.87
C SER A 140 10.19 -14.66 6.53
N ARG A 141 10.66 -13.60 5.87
CA ARG A 141 11.73 -12.71 6.33
C ARG A 141 11.22 -11.48 7.08
N MET A 142 9.90 -11.35 7.24
CA MET A 142 9.24 -10.20 7.85
C MET A 142 8.64 -10.56 9.20
N GLN A 143 8.69 -9.62 10.15
CA GLN A 143 7.91 -9.72 11.38
C GLN A 143 6.47 -9.28 11.10
N ILE A 144 5.59 -10.25 10.77
CA ILE A 144 4.17 -9.98 10.55
C ILE A 144 3.41 -10.00 11.88
N ASP A 145 2.72 -8.90 12.16
CA ASP A 145 1.88 -8.71 13.35
C ASP A 145 0.73 -9.74 13.42
N PRO A 146 0.39 -10.27 14.61
CA PRO A 146 -0.69 -11.25 14.77
C PRO A 146 -2.07 -10.78 14.27
N ILE A 147 -2.40 -9.49 14.37
CA ILE A 147 -3.67 -8.93 13.87
C ILE A 147 -3.70 -9.05 12.34
N VAL A 148 -2.60 -8.72 11.67
CA VAL A 148 -2.47 -8.87 10.22
C VAL A 148 -2.60 -10.34 9.81
N ARG A 149 -1.92 -11.24 10.52
CA ARG A 149 -2.02 -12.69 10.24
C ARG A 149 -3.45 -13.20 10.36
N LYS A 150 -4.13 -12.83 11.45
CA LYS A 150 -5.52 -13.22 11.73
C LYS A 150 -6.45 -12.76 10.61
N HIS A 151 -6.41 -11.48 10.26
CA HIS A 151 -7.34 -10.90 9.28
C HIS A 151 -7.07 -11.40 7.86
N CYS A 152 -5.80 -11.50 7.43
CA CYS A 152 -5.49 -12.09 6.13
C CYS A 152 -5.92 -13.56 6.04
N ALA A 153 -5.85 -14.33 7.13
CA ALA A 153 -6.33 -15.71 7.17
C ALA A 153 -7.86 -15.82 7.12
N LEU A 154 -8.60 -14.81 7.62
CA LEU A 154 -10.06 -14.72 7.51
C LEU A 154 -10.52 -14.35 6.09
N SER A 155 -9.76 -13.51 5.39
CA SER A 155 -10.11 -13.04 4.04
C SER A 155 -9.78 -14.03 2.92
N PHE A 156 -8.74 -14.86 3.09
CA PHE A 156 -8.22 -15.71 2.01
C PHE A 156 -7.94 -17.13 2.49
N ASP A 157 -8.29 -18.11 1.65
CA ASP A 157 -8.09 -19.54 1.96
C ASP A 157 -6.71 -20.07 1.59
N ASN A 158 -6.13 -19.57 0.51
CA ASN A 158 -4.85 -20.08 -0.02
C ASN A 158 -3.66 -19.27 0.53
N ASP A 159 -2.54 -19.96 0.73
CA ASP A 159 -1.36 -19.38 1.39
C ASP A 159 -0.71 -18.25 0.58
N GLN A 160 -0.77 -18.29 -0.75
CA GLN A 160 -0.23 -17.23 -1.60
C GLN A 160 -1.01 -15.92 -1.44
N SER A 161 -2.35 -15.97 -1.48
CA SER A 161 -3.18 -14.79 -1.26
C SER A 161 -3.08 -14.26 0.18
N ARG A 162 -2.95 -15.15 1.16
CA ARG A 162 -2.66 -14.75 2.55
C ARG A 162 -1.32 -14.04 2.66
N ALA A 163 -0.27 -14.57 2.03
CA ALA A 163 1.06 -13.96 2.04
C ALA A 163 1.07 -12.59 1.35
N LEU A 164 0.40 -12.47 0.20
CA LEU A 164 0.26 -11.20 -0.51
C LEU A 164 -0.49 -10.17 0.34
N CYS A 165 -1.60 -10.57 0.99
CA CYS A 165 -2.32 -9.72 1.94
C CYS A 165 -1.38 -9.23 3.07
N MET A 166 -0.65 -10.14 3.72
CA MET A 166 0.27 -9.78 4.80
C MET A 166 1.35 -8.80 4.34
N ARG A 167 1.98 -9.06 3.19
CA ARG A 167 2.98 -8.19 2.58
C ARG A 167 2.44 -6.79 2.30
N SER A 168 1.24 -6.71 1.71
CA SER A 168 0.59 -5.44 1.37
C SER A 168 0.28 -4.61 2.62
N VAL A 169 -0.22 -5.24 3.68
CA VAL A 169 -0.53 -4.55 4.94
C VAL A 169 0.75 -4.10 5.65
N SER A 170 1.82 -4.91 5.62
CA SER A 170 3.13 -4.51 6.15
C SER A 170 3.71 -3.31 5.41
N ALA A 171 3.60 -3.28 4.08
CA ALA A 171 4.00 -2.12 3.27
C ALA A 171 3.18 -0.87 3.62
N ALA A 172 1.88 -1.03 3.85
CA ALA A 172 0.99 0.07 4.23
C ALA A 172 1.38 0.65 5.58
N PHE A 173 1.70 -0.24 6.54
CA PHE A 173 2.14 0.18 7.87
C PHE A 173 3.43 1.00 7.80
N VAL A 174 4.42 0.59 6.98
CA VAL A 174 5.65 1.36 6.77
C VAL A 174 5.36 2.80 6.35
N LEU A 175 4.53 3.00 5.32
CA LEU A 175 4.19 4.35 4.85
C LEU A 175 3.42 5.14 5.90
N SER A 176 2.35 4.58 6.45
CA SER A 176 1.50 5.28 7.42
C SER A 176 2.27 5.62 8.70
N HIS A 177 3.15 4.74 9.16
CA HIS A 177 3.98 4.99 10.33
C HIS A 177 5.03 6.07 10.07
N LEU A 178 5.70 6.05 8.90
CA LEU A 178 6.62 7.11 8.49
C LEU A 178 5.93 8.48 8.49
N LEU A 179 4.78 8.59 7.80
CA LEU A 179 4.05 9.85 7.71
C LEU A 179 3.54 10.33 9.07
N ALA A 180 3.05 9.41 9.90
CA ALA A 180 2.65 9.72 11.27
C ALA A 180 3.84 10.29 12.08
N GLN A 181 4.99 9.61 12.07
CA GLN A 181 6.18 10.06 12.80
C GLN A 181 6.68 11.44 12.35
N MET A 182 6.66 11.71 11.05
CA MET A 182 7.02 13.03 10.50
C MET A 182 6.12 14.17 11.00
N ASN A 183 4.93 13.84 11.50
CA ASN A 183 3.93 14.77 11.99
C ASN A 183 3.76 14.69 13.52
N GLY A 184 4.69 14.04 14.24
CA GLY A 184 4.61 13.87 15.69
C GLY A 184 3.46 12.97 16.16
N GLN A 185 2.96 12.09 15.29
CA GLN A 185 1.92 11.13 15.55
C GLN A 185 2.46 9.69 15.44
N GLU A 186 1.61 8.71 15.75
CA GLU A 186 1.92 7.29 15.62
C GLU A 186 0.76 6.58 14.92
N ALA A 187 1.07 5.75 13.92
CA ALA A 187 0.14 4.77 13.38
C ALA A 187 0.37 3.42 14.08
N LYS A 188 -0.73 2.72 14.41
CA LYS A 188 -0.72 1.43 15.10
C LYS A 188 -1.41 0.37 14.26
N ILE A 189 -0.94 -0.86 14.38
CA ILE A 189 -1.65 -2.02 13.84
C ILE A 189 -2.79 -2.34 14.80
N ILE A 190 -4.00 -1.97 14.40
CA ILE A 190 -5.23 -2.26 15.13
C ILE A 190 -6.26 -2.84 14.17
N ASP A 191 -7.33 -3.40 14.73
CA ASP A 191 -8.43 -3.93 13.93
C ASP A 191 -9.11 -2.79 13.12
N PRO A 192 -9.12 -2.86 11.78
CA PRO A 192 -9.69 -1.81 10.94
C PRO A 192 -11.22 -1.69 11.11
N GLU A 193 -11.91 -2.74 11.59
CA GLU A 193 -13.36 -2.70 11.82
C GLU A 193 -13.73 -2.00 13.13
N VAL A 194 -12.82 -1.97 14.09
CA VAL A 194 -13.05 -1.37 15.42
C VAL A 194 -12.72 0.12 15.44
N TYR A 195 -11.87 0.58 14.53
CA TYR A 195 -11.43 1.97 14.53
C TYR A 195 -12.50 2.93 13.99
N GLN A 196 -12.90 3.86 14.85
CA GLN A 196 -13.72 5.01 14.49
C GLN A 196 -12.84 6.26 14.63
N ASP A 197 -12.76 7.05 13.56
CA ASP A 197 -12.11 8.37 13.59
C ASP A 197 -13.18 9.44 13.82
N ASP A 198 -12.74 10.61 14.26
CA ASP A 198 -13.60 11.78 14.39
C ASP A 198 -13.89 12.34 13.00
N GLU A 199 -15.12 12.14 12.49
CA GLU A 199 -15.58 12.58 11.15
C GLU A 199 -15.41 14.10 10.91
N THR A 200 -15.15 14.89 11.96
CA THR A 200 -14.97 16.35 11.87
C THR A 200 -13.56 16.79 11.46
N LYS A 201 -12.61 15.85 11.28
CA LYS A 201 -11.20 16.16 10.99
C LYS A 201 -10.74 15.56 9.67
N LEU A 202 -9.63 16.12 9.16
CA LEU A 202 -8.88 15.48 8.07
C LEU A 202 -8.58 14.04 8.47
N PRO A 203 -8.77 13.05 7.58
CA PRO A 203 -8.56 11.67 7.93
C PRO A 203 -7.15 11.42 8.48
N SER A 204 -7.06 10.80 9.65
CA SER A 204 -5.78 10.57 10.32
C SER A 204 -4.88 9.60 9.53
N TYR A 205 -3.58 9.59 9.85
CA TYR A 205 -2.65 8.56 9.33
C TYR A 205 -3.11 7.14 9.71
N GLN A 206 -3.80 6.99 10.84
CA GLN A 206 -4.44 5.75 11.24
C GLN A 206 -5.60 5.37 10.32
N CYS A 207 -6.47 6.33 9.97
CA CYS A 207 -7.54 6.11 8.99
C CYS A 207 -6.96 5.73 7.62
N SER A 208 -5.84 6.34 7.21
CA SER A 208 -5.13 5.95 5.98
C SER A 208 -4.64 4.51 6.04
N PHE A 209 -3.94 4.12 7.12
CA PHE A 209 -3.47 2.76 7.32
C PHE A 209 -4.62 1.74 7.27
N ASN A 210 -5.69 1.99 8.03
CA ASN A 210 -6.85 1.11 8.07
C ASN A 210 -7.53 1.00 6.70
N THR A 211 -7.43 2.03 5.87
CA THR A 211 -7.99 2.02 4.52
C THR A 211 -7.19 1.13 3.57
N TYR A 212 -5.86 1.20 3.62
CA TYR A 212 -5.00 0.23 2.91
C TYR A 212 -5.26 -1.19 3.40
N PHE A 213 -5.34 -1.36 4.72
CA PHE A 213 -5.56 -2.66 5.35
C PHE A 213 -6.89 -3.27 4.91
N SER A 214 -8.00 -2.51 5.01
CA SER A 214 -9.31 -2.93 4.50
C SER A 214 -9.25 -3.28 3.01
N GLY A 215 -8.55 -2.49 2.19
CA GLY A 215 -8.35 -2.80 0.77
C GLY A 215 -7.71 -4.17 0.56
N ALA A 216 -6.60 -4.43 1.27
CA ALA A 216 -5.88 -5.70 1.20
C ALA A 216 -6.70 -6.91 1.68
N LEU A 217 -7.69 -6.69 2.56
CA LEU A 217 -8.59 -7.73 3.07
C LEU A 217 -9.77 -8.03 2.17
N CYS A 218 -10.03 -7.21 1.16
CA CYS A 218 -11.18 -7.41 0.29
C CYS A 218 -10.96 -8.59 -0.66
N GLY A 219 -11.89 -9.55 -0.62
CA GLY A 219 -11.86 -10.76 -1.44
C GLY A 219 -12.19 -10.56 -2.92
N VAL A 220 -12.66 -9.38 -3.34
CA VAL A 220 -12.98 -9.13 -4.75
C VAL A 220 -11.71 -9.19 -5.59
N ASP A 221 -11.72 -10.04 -6.62
CA ASP A 221 -10.58 -10.32 -7.49
C ASP A 221 -9.98 -9.05 -8.12
N HIS A 222 -8.64 -8.95 -8.19
CA HIS A 222 -7.95 -7.76 -8.69
C HIS A 222 -8.13 -7.52 -10.18
N LYS A 223 -8.56 -8.54 -10.94
CA LYS A 223 -8.92 -8.44 -12.36
C LYS A 223 -10.33 -7.86 -12.59
N VAL A 224 -11.18 -7.80 -11.56
CA VAL A 224 -12.48 -7.11 -11.62
C VAL A 224 -12.25 -5.61 -11.44
N ASP A 225 -12.54 -4.85 -12.50
CA ASP A 225 -12.35 -3.41 -12.53
C ASP A 225 -13.29 -2.68 -11.56
N VAL A 226 -12.75 -1.62 -10.95
CA VAL A 226 -13.54 -0.68 -10.16
C VAL A 226 -14.28 0.31 -11.07
N SER A 227 -15.50 0.67 -10.72
CA SER A 227 -16.25 1.66 -11.49
C SER A 227 -15.78 3.08 -11.18
N GLN A 228 -15.80 3.93 -12.21
CA GLN A 228 -15.47 5.36 -12.09
C GLN A 228 -16.66 6.18 -11.59
N VAL A 229 -17.86 5.59 -11.47
CA VAL A 229 -19.12 6.29 -11.11
C VAL A 229 -19.97 5.58 -10.05
N ASP A 230 -19.77 4.28 -9.82
CA ASP A 230 -20.45 3.52 -8.75
C ASP A 230 -19.39 2.99 -7.79
N ALA A 231 -19.46 3.42 -6.54
CA ALA A 231 -18.51 3.04 -5.52
C ALA A 231 -18.46 1.53 -5.27
N ARG A 232 -19.55 0.80 -5.54
CA ARG A 232 -19.74 -0.60 -5.13
C ARG A 232 -19.14 -1.62 -6.08
N ILE A 233 -18.95 -1.26 -7.35
CA ILE A 233 -18.49 -2.19 -8.37
C ILE A 233 -17.00 -2.44 -8.20
N GLY A 234 -16.62 -3.72 -8.12
CA GLY A 234 -15.23 -4.15 -8.01
C GLY A 234 -14.64 -3.97 -6.61
N THR A 235 -15.46 -3.67 -5.60
CA THR A 235 -15.06 -3.43 -4.20
C THR A 235 -15.87 -4.27 -3.22
N CYS A 236 -15.41 -4.38 -1.98
CA CYS A 236 -16.22 -4.98 -0.91
C CYS A 236 -17.15 -3.93 -0.30
N ASN A 237 -18.42 -4.31 -0.10
CA ASN A 237 -19.45 -3.46 0.51
C ASN A 237 -20.27 -4.30 1.51
N LYS A 238 -20.66 -3.71 2.64
CA LYS A 238 -21.53 -4.36 3.63
C LYS A 238 -22.91 -4.67 3.06
N SER A 239 -23.43 -3.78 2.20
CA SER A 239 -24.72 -3.96 1.52
C SER A 239 -24.76 -5.20 0.62
N ASP A 240 -23.61 -5.64 0.12
CA ASP A 240 -23.46 -6.86 -0.68
C ASP A 240 -23.14 -8.10 0.20
N GLY A 241 -23.22 -7.96 1.53
CA GLY A 241 -23.01 -9.04 2.48
C GLY A 241 -21.55 -9.32 2.88
N HIS A 242 -20.58 -8.55 2.35
CA HIS A 242 -19.19 -8.68 2.76
C HIS A 242 -19.04 -8.39 4.26
N LYS A 243 -18.31 -9.27 4.95
CA LYS A 243 -18.08 -9.16 6.40
C LYS A 243 -16.80 -8.43 6.76
N ILE A 244 -15.86 -8.34 5.83
CA ILE A 244 -14.53 -7.75 6.01
C ILE A 244 -14.10 -7.06 4.71
N GLY A 245 -13.14 -6.16 4.81
CA GLY A 245 -12.47 -5.54 3.67
C GLY A 245 -13.28 -4.45 2.96
N TYR A 246 -14.42 -4.03 3.51
CA TYR A 246 -15.12 -2.83 3.06
C TYR A 246 -14.38 -1.57 3.52
N ARG A 247 -14.68 -0.44 2.88
CA ARG A 247 -14.06 0.86 3.17
C ARG A 247 -14.34 1.30 4.62
N PRO A 248 -13.32 1.78 5.36
CA PRO A 248 -13.51 2.22 6.75
C PRO A 248 -14.49 3.39 6.91
N ALA A 249 -15.25 3.34 8.00
CA ALA A 249 -16.22 4.38 8.36
C ALA A 249 -15.57 5.74 8.65
N CYS A 250 -14.27 5.77 8.97
CA CYS A 250 -13.54 7.02 9.22
C CYS A 250 -13.49 8.00 8.04
N TRP A 251 -13.85 7.56 6.81
CA TRP A 251 -13.92 8.46 5.66
C TRP A 251 -15.01 8.10 4.64
N TYR A 252 -15.60 6.91 4.73
CA TYR A 252 -16.60 6.41 3.79
C TYR A 252 -17.84 5.91 4.52
N LYS A 253 -18.98 6.52 4.20
CA LYS A 253 -20.30 6.10 4.67
C LYS A 253 -20.99 5.34 3.54
N GLU A 254 -21.19 4.05 3.74
CA GLU A 254 -22.00 3.19 2.86
C GLU A 254 -23.49 3.54 2.92
#